data_AF-A0A9D4M315-F1
#
_entry.id   AF-A0A9D4M315-F1
#
_cell.length_a   1.000
_cell.length_b   1.000
_cell.length_c   1.000
_cell.angle_alpha   90.00
_cell.angle_beta   90.00
_cell.angle_gamma   90.00
#
_symmetry.space_group_name_H-M   'P 1'
#
loop_
_entity.id
_entity.type
_entity.pdbx_description
1 polymer ?
#
loop_
_entity_poly.entity_id
_entity_poly.type
_entity_poly.pdbx_seq_one_letter_code
_entity_poly.pdbx_strand_id
1 'polypeptide(L)'
;MGSFVTPVGFKESEYEHVEWRICFNTGESELVTNLNDTQVKLYVLLKMIKQDLLKPRNKVITSYTLKNIVLWLAENNPQTLFHEMSLFFWLREALSELRRAISSKQLPYFMIPERNLMASCKLTDAQQRRWISKITDLIDEGPIIIQRLPKMRRAIIAHPETLRWFYMRRLELEILILEEMNRQNRSSNSNLAVNCFDGIFRQEPTRRMFKIVFEILNRMCPDERNL
;
A
#
# COMPACT_ATOMS: atom_id res chain seq x y z
N MET A 1 0.56 -25.28 6.37
CA MET A 1 1.60 -24.77 5.45
C MET A 1 2.98 -25.19 5.95
N GLY A 2 3.88 -25.64 5.08
CA GLY A 2 5.28 -25.91 5.46
C GLY A 2 6.17 -24.67 5.27
N SER A 3 7.17 -24.49 6.15
CA SER A 3 8.23 -23.50 6.01
C SER A 3 9.49 -24.12 5.41
N PHE A 4 10.24 -23.36 4.63
CA PHE A 4 11.52 -23.79 4.06
C PHE A 4 12.70 -23.11 4.78
N VAL A 5 13.90 -23.64 4.62
CA VAL A 5 15.14 -22.97 5.07
C VAL A 5 16.06 -22.71 3.87
N THR A 6 16.76 -21.59 3.90
CA THR A 6 17.76 -21.21 2.90
C THR A 6 19.11 -20.95 3.57
N PRO A 7 20.24 -21.25 2.92
CA PRO A 7 21.58 -21.05 3.47
C PRO A 7 21.99 -19.57 3.36
N VAL A 8 21.22 -18.69 4.02
CA VAL A 8 21.47 -17.25 4.04
C VAL A 8 21.52 -16.79 5.49
N GLY A 9 22.74 -16.63 6.02
CA GLY A 9 22.95 -16.15 7.38
C GLY A 9 22.49 -14.71 7.61
N PHE A 10 22.47 -14.32 8.88
CA PHE A 10 22.28 -12.94 9.28
C PHE A 10 23.57 -12.18 9.01
N LYS A 11 23.45 -11.09 8.23
CA LYS A 11 24.61 -10.28 7.88
C LYS A 11 25.24 -9.70 9.13
N GLU A 12 26.56 -9.80 9.24
CA GLU A 12 27.35 -9.30 10.39
C GLU A 12 27.26 -10.19 11.64
N SER A 13 26.68 -11.39 11.53
CA SER A 13 26.80 -12.43 12.55
C SER A 13 28.17 -13.12 12.45
N GLU A 14 28.78 -13.44 13.60
CA GLU A 14 29.97 -14.30 13.67
C GLU A 14 29.73 -15.68 13.03
N TYR A 15 28.46 -16.13 13.06
CA TYR A 15 28.02 -17.43 12.55
C TYR A 15 27.32 -17.34 11.19
N GLU A 16 27.45 -16.23 10.45
CA GLU A 16 26.76 -16.00 9.16
C GLU A 16 26.93 -17.19 8.18
N HIS A 17 28.07 -17.89 8.25
CA HIS A 17 28.42 -19.03 7.40
C HIS A 17 27.75 -20.37 7.77
N VAL A 18 27.19 -20.50 8.97
CA VAL A 18 26.46 -21.70 9.43
C VAL A 18 24.98 -21.44 9.70
N GLU A 19 24.55 -20.19 9.64
CA GLU A 19 23.17 -19.78 9.88
C GLU A 19 22.25 -20.06 8.68
N TRP A 20 20.99 -20.35 8.99
CA TRP A 20 19.93 -20.59 8.01
C TRP A 20 18.82 -19.57 8.19
N ARG A 21 18.22 -19.15 7.08
CA ARG A 21 17.03 -18.28 7.08
C ARG A 21 15.79 -19.08 6.78
N ILE A 22 14.80 -18.97 7.65
CA ILE A 22 13.46 -19.49 7.41
C ILE A 22 12.77 -18.66 6.33
N CYS A 23 12.18 -19.34 5.35
CA CYS A 23 11.45 -18.76 4.23
C CYS A 23 10.02 -19.28 4.20
N PHE A 24 9.07 -18.37 4.03
CA PHE A 24 7.64 -18.67 3.99
C PHE A 24 7.06 -18.45 2.60
N ASN A 25 7.80 -18.74 1.52
CA ASN A 25 7.40 -18.37 0.16
C ASN A 25 5.97 -18.85 -0.19
N THR A 26 5.61 -20.08 0.20
CA THR A 26 4.26 -20.62 0.05
C THR A 26 3.22 -19.85 0.85
N GLY A 27 3.49 -19.57 2.13
CA GLY A 27 2.58 -18.78 2.98
C GLY A 27 2.44 -17.33 2.51
N GLU A 28 3.54 -16.71 2.08
CA GLU A 28 3.52 -15.37 1.50
C GLU A 28 2.72 -15.32 0.20
N SER A 29 2.85 -16.34 -0.65
CA SER A 29 2.08 -16.45 -1.89
C SER A 29 0.59 -16.62 -1.57
N GLU A 30 0.25 -17.50 -0.63
CA GLU A 30 -1.15 -17.71 -0.23
C GLU A 30 -1.77 -16.43 0.36
N LEU A 31 -1.03 -15.68 1.18
CA LEU A 31 -1.48 -14.39 1.70
C LEU A 31 -1.74 -13.37 0.58
N VAL A 32 -0.83 -13.27 -0.39
CA VAL A 32 -1.00 -12.37 -1.54
C VAL A 32 -2.18 -12.78 -2.40
N THR A 33 -2.42 -14.08 -2.59
CA THR A 33 -3.56 -14.59 -3.38
C THR A 33 -4.91 -14.32 -2.72
N ASN A 34 -4.94 -14.19 -1.38
CA ASN A 34 -6.14 -13.87 -0.61
C ASN A 34 -6.38 -12.37 -0.42
N LEU A 35 -5.48 -11.50 -0.92
CA LEU A 35 -5.75 -10.07 -0.95
C LEU A 35 -6.93 -9.76 -1.88
N ASN A 36 -7.80 -8.87 -1.44
CA ASN A 36 -8.88 -8.39 -2.30
C ASN A 36 -8.35 -7.45 -3.38
N ASP A 37 -9.21 -7.16 -4.36
CA ASP A 37 -8.83 -6.38 -5.54
C ASP A 37 -8.27 -4.98 -5.21
N THR A 38 -8.77 -4.33 -4.16
CA THR A 38 -8.30 -3.02 -3.72
C THR A 38 -6.91 -3.10 -3.10
N GLN A 39 -6.66 -4.12 -2.28
CA GLN A 39 -5.34 -4.36 -1.66
C GLN A 39 -4.27 -4.73 -2.69
N VAL A 40 -4.62 -5.56 -3.68
CA VAL A 40 -3.72 -5.87 -4.81
C VAL A 40 -3.36 -4.59 -5.56
N LYS A 41 -4.36 -3.75 -5.88
CA LYS A 41 -4.13 -2.48 -6.59
C LYS A 41 -3.32 -1.48 -5.78
N LEU A 42 -3.54 -1.42 -4.46
CA LEU A 42 -2.71 -0.65 -3.55
C LEU A 42 -1.24 -1.08 -3.66
N TYR A 43 -0.98 -2.39 -3.62
CA TYR A 43 0.38 -2.92 -3.75
C TYR A 43 1.01 -2.56 -5.11
N VAL A 44 0.26 -2.69 -6.21
CA VAL A 44 0.70 -2.29 -7.56
C VAL A 44 1.06 -0.81 -7.60
N LEU A 45 0.21 0.08 -7.07
CA LEU A 45 0.49 1.52 -7.03
C LEU A 45 1.76 1.84 -6.23
N LEU A 46 1.95 1.20 -5.08
CA LEU A 46 3.17 1.34 -4.28
C LEU A 46 4.42 0.89 -5.05
N LYS A 47 4.35 -0.21 -5.81
CA LYS A 47 5.45 -0.67 -6.68
C LYS A 47 5.77 0.36 -7.77
N MET A 48 4.75 0.96 -8.38
CA MET A 48 4.94 2.02 -9.38
C MET A 48 5.58 3.26 -8.78
N ILE A 49 5.08 3.75 -7.64
CA ILE A 49 5.68 4.87 -6.91
C ILE A 49 7.13 4.58 -6.54
N LYS A 50 7.42 3.36 -6.08
CA LYS A 50 8.80 2.94 -5.78
C LYS A 50 9.71 3.06 -7.02
N GLN A 51 9.26 2.52 -8.14
CA GLN A 51 10.01 2.47 -9.38
C GLN A 51 10.23 3.86 -9.97
N ASP A 52 9.17 4.65 -10.06
CA ASP A 52 9.16 5.90 -10.83
C ASP A 52 9.53 7.11 -9.97
N LEU A 53 9.14 7.12 -8.68
CA LEU A 53 9.29 8.30 -7.81
C LEU A 53 10.33 8.10 -6.71
N LEU A 54 10.50 6.89 -6.15
CA LEU A 54 11.40 6.66 -5.00
C LEU A 54 12.78 6.09 -5.36
N LYS A 55 13.30 6.32 -6.57
CA LYS A 55 14.61 5.81 -7.05
C LYS A 55 14.71 4.27 -7.07
N PRO A 56 14.76 3.63 -8.25
CA PRO A 56 14.63 2.18 -8.39
C PRO A 56 15.78 1.33 -7.80
N ARG A 57 16.95 1.95 -7.49
CA ARG A 57 18.14 1.25 -6.97
C ARG A 57 18.39 1.42 -5.47
N ASN A 58 17.44 1.98 -4.71
CA ASN A 58 17.62 2.09 -3.28
C ASN A 58 17.36 0.74 -2.59
N LYS A 59 18.20 0.36 -1.61
CA LYS A 59 18.04 -0.87 -0.80
C LYS A 59 17.12 -0.68 0.42
N VAL A 60 16.64 0.54 0.63
CA VAL A 60 15.90 0.98 1.82
C VAL A 60 14.42 0.61 1.71
N ILE A 61 13.82 0.93 0.57
CA ILE A 61 12.41 0.74 0.25
C ILE A 61 12.36 -0.32 -0.84
N THR A 62 12.15 -1.56 -0.43
CA THR A 62 12.07 -2.70 -1.35
C THR A 62 10.63 -3.07 -1.65
N SER A 63 10.40 -3.88 -2.70
CA SER A 63 9.04 -4.41 -2.96
C SER A 63 8.56 -5.30 -1.80
N TYR A 64 9.50 -5.88 -1.05
CA TYR A 64 9.23 -6.70 0.13
C TYR A 64 8.76 -5.87 1.32
N THR A 65 9.40 -4.71 1.56
CA THR A 65 8.96 -3.72 2.55
C THR A 65 7.52 -3.27 2.28
N LEU A 66 7.21 -2.93 1.02
CA LEU A 66 5.88 -2.48 0.61
C LEU A 66 4.83 -3.58 0.74
N LYS A 67 5.19 -4.83 0.40
CA LYS A 67 4.30 -5.98 0.56
C LYS A 67 3.89 -6.15 2.03
N ASN A 68 4.85 -6.07 2.94
CA ASN A 68 4.59 -6.19 4.37
C ASN A 68 3.68 -5.07 4.91
N ILE A 69 3.85 -3.83 4.44
CA ILE A 69 2.95 -2.74 4.81
C ILE A 69 1.51 -3.04 4.37
N VAL A 70 1.31 -3.53 3.14
CA VAL A 70 -0.03 -3.89 2.64
C VAL A 70 -0.64 -5.02 3.45
N LEU A 71 0.14 -6.06 3.78
CA LEU A 71 -0.33 -7.18 4.60
C LEU A 71 -0.75 -6.72 6.01
N TRP A 72 0.06 -5.87 6.67
CA TRP A 72 -0.30 -5.31 7.97
C TRP A 72 -1.54 -4.42 7.92
N LEU A 73 -1.72 -3.62 6.86
CA LEU A 73 -2.93 -2.84 6.69
C LEU A 73 -4.16 -3.75 6.50
N ALA A 74 -4.03 -4.81 5.72
CA ALA A 74 -5.11 -5.77 5.47
C ALA A 74 -5.50 -6.57 6.72
N GLU A 75 -4.53 -6.90 7.59
CA GLU A 75 -4.76 -7.60 8.86
C GLU A 75 -5.43 -6.69 9.89
N ASN A 76 -4.95 -5.45 10.02
CA ASN A 76 -5.38 -4.55 11.08
C ASN A 76 -6.72 -3.84 10.80
N ASN A 77 -7.31 -4.02 9.61
CA ASN A 77 -8.51 -3.30 9.19
C ASN A 77 -9.53 -4.23 8.55
N PRO A 78 -10.84 -4.01 8.77
CA PRO A 78 -11.89 -4.80 8.14
C PRO A 78 -11.79 -4.80 6.60
N GLN A 79 -11.95 -5.97 6.00
CA GLN A 79 -11.91 -6.16 4.55
C GLN A 79 -12.93 -5.28 3.80
N THR A 80 -14.07 -5.00 4.44
CA THR A 80 -15.13 -4.12 3.91
C THR A 80 -14.67 -2.68 3.64
N LEU A 81 -13.60 -2.22 4.29
CA LEU A 81 -13.05 -0.89 4.07
C LEU A 81 -12.18 -0.79 2.80
N PHE A 82 -11.82 -1.92 2.19
CA PHE A 82 -10.97 -1.98 0.99
C PHE A 82 -11.82 -2.12 -0.27
N HIS A 83 -12.33 -1.00 -0.76
CA HIS A 83 -13.11 -0.93 -2.00
C HIS A 83 -12.52 0.13 -2.94
N GLU A 84 -12.98 0.15 -4.20
CA GLU A 84 -12.33 0.96 -5.26
C GLU A 84 -12.15 2.43 -4.86
N MET A 85 -13.14 3.00 -4.16
CA MET A 85 -13.17 4.41 -3.77
C MET A 85 -12.24 4.76 -2.60
N SER A 86 -11.85 3.78 -1.77
CA SER A 86 -10.92 3.99 -0.66
C SER A 86 -9.45 3.77 -1.05
N LEU A 87 -9.16 3.42 -2.31
CA LEU A 87 -7.80 3.13 -2.77
C LEU A 87 -6.77 4.23 -2.46
N PHE A 88 -7.13 5.51 -2.67
CA PHE A 88 -6.21 6.63 -2.37
C PHE A 88 -6.02 6.90 -0.89
N PHE A 89 -7.06 6.64 -0.09
CA PHE A 89 -6.94 6.66 1.35
C PHE A 89 -5.94 5.60 1.81
N TRP A 90 -6.09 4.36 1.36
CA TRP A 90 -5.15 3.29 1.69
C TRP A 90 -3.73 3.53 1.15
N LEU A 91 -3.60 4.23 0.02
CA LEU A 91 -2.31 4.66 -0.50
C LEU A 91 -1.62 5.65 0.44
N ARG A 92 -2.37 6.64 0.95
CA ARG A 92 -1.90 7.60 1.94
C ARG A 92 -1.50 6.90 3.24
N GLU A 93 -2.31 5.97 3.73
CA GLU A 93 -2.01 5.21 4.95
C GLU A 93 -0.76 4.33 4.77
N ALA A 94 -0.61 3.66 3.63
CA ALA A 94 0.60 2.88 3.34
C ALA A 94 1.86 3.74 3.25
N LEU A 95 1.79 4.93 2.65
CA LEU A 95 2.90 5.88 2.62
C LEU A 95 3.21 6.43 4.01
N SER A 96 2.19 6.65 4.85
CA SER A 96 2.33 7.09 6.23
C SER A 96 3.02 6.01 7.09
N GLU A 97 2.63 4.76 6.94
CA GLU A 97 3.30 3.61 7.57
C GLU A 97 4.74 3.45 7.09
N LEU A 98 5.01 3.64 5.80
CA LEU A 98 6.38 3.65 5.27
C LEU A 98 7.22 4.77 5.90
N ARG A 99 6.66 5.99 6.03
CA ARG A 99 7.31 7.11 6.69
C ARG A 99 7.61 6.80 8.16
N ARG A 100 6.64 6.24 8.88
CA ARG A 100 6.78 5.80 10.28
C ARG A 100 7.87 4.74 10.42
N ALA A 101 7.89 3.75 9.53
CA ALA A 101 8.87 2.68 9.54
C ALA A 101 10.30 3.19 9.29
N ILE A 102 10.47 4.16 8.39
CA ILE A 102 11.77 4.82 8.15
C ILE A 102 12.17 5.67 9.37
N SER A 103 11.24 6.44 9.95
CA SER A 103 11.52 7.30 11.09
C SER A 103 11.91 6.50 12.35
N SER A 104 11.19 5.42 12.63
CA SER A 104 11.48 4.55 13.78
C SER A 104 12.56 3.51 13.51
N LYS A 105 12.99 3.34 12.24
CA LYS A 105 13.85 2.23 11.78
C LYS A 105 13.26 0.86 12.15
N GLN A 106 11.93 0.75 12.17
CA GLN A 106 11.18 -0.45 12.58
C GLN A 106 10.07 -0.78 11.58
N LEU A 107 10.09 -2.00 11.05
CA LEU A 107 8.96 -2.61 10.35
C LEU A 107 8.94 -4.11 10.68
N PRO A 108 7.98 -4.59 11.47
CA PRO A 108 7.81 -6.02 11.74
C PRO A 108 7.59 -6.79 10.44
N TYR A 109 8.30 -7.90 10.27
CA TYR A 109 7.98 -8.84 9.21
C TYR A 109 6.64 -9.51 9.50
N PHE A 110 5.74 -9.53 8.53
CA PHE A 110 4.37 -10.03 8.71
C PHE A 110 4.31 -11.47 9.23
N MET A 111 5.15 -12.37 8.71
CA MET A 111 5.16 -13.77 9.15
C MET A 111 5.91 -14.00 10.46
N ILE A 112 6.84 -13.11 10.84
CA ILE A 112 7.61 -13.17 12.09
C ILE A 112 7.71 -11.75 12.66
N PRO A 113 6.74 -11.29 13.46
CA PRO A 113 6.68 -9.91 13.94
C PRO A 113 7.93 -9.46 14.70
N GLU A 114 8.64 -10.38 15.35
CA GLU A 114 9.90 -10.13 16.07
C GLU A 114 11.04 -9.71 15.13
N ARG A 115 10.95 -10.08 13.84
CA ARG A 115 11.97 -9.76 12.84
C ARG A 115 11.73 -8.38 12.23
N ASN A 116 12.59 -7.42 12.57
CA ASN A 116 12.55 -6.09 11.97
C ASN A 116 13.19 -6.06 10.56
N LEU A 117 12.39 -5.73 9.54
CA LEU A 117 12.83 -5.57 8.15
C LEU A 117 13.73 -4.34 7.92
N MET A 118 13.64 -3.32 8.77
CA MET A 118 14.44 -2.11 8.70
C MET A 118 15.79 -2.23 9.43
N ALA A 119 16.03 -3.30 10.19
CA ALA A 119 17.25 -3.49 10.97
C ALA A 119 18.51 -3.50 10.10
N SER A 120 18.44 -4.11 8.92
CA SER A 120 19.56 -4.18 7.98
C SER A 120 19.79 -2.88 7.17
N CYS A 121 18.91 -1.88 7.37
CA CYS A 121 18.93 -0.66 6.60
C CYS A 121 19.88 0.38 7.23
N LYS A 122 21.13 0.43 6.75
CA LYS A 122 22.15 1.41 7.16
C LYS A 122 21.89 2.80 6.56
N LEU A 123 20.85 3.47 7.02
CA LEU A 123 20.58 4.88 6.68
C LEU A 123 21.36 5.81 7.60
N THR A 124 22.08 6.77 7.02
CA THR A 124 22.56 7.93 7.78
C THR A 124 21.37 8.83 8.14
N ASP A 125 21.49 9.62 9.21
CA ASP A 125 20.40 10.52 9.63
C ASP A 125 20.01 11.52 8.54
N ALA A 126 20.99 11.97 7.74
CA ALA A 126 20.73 12.84 6.59
C ALA A 126 19.91 12.13 5.50
N GLN A 127 20.22 10.85 5.21
CA GLN A 127 19.42 10.06 4.26
C GLN A 127 18.03 9.77 4.80
N GLN A 128 17.92 9.46 6.10
CA GLN A 128 16.65 9.22 6.78
C GLN A 128 15.74 10.46 6.68
N ARG A 129 16.24 11.65 7.04
CA ARG A 129 15.51 12.92 6.90
C ARG A 129 15.06 13.17 5.46
N ARG A 130 15.94 12.93 4.49
CA ARG A 130 15.61 13.08 3.07
C ARG A 130 14.49 12.16 2.62
N TRP A 131 14.47 10.91 3.08
CA TRP A 131 13.39 9.98 2.77
C TRP A 131 12.07 10.37 3.43
N ILE A 132 12.11 10.76 4.71
CA ILE A 132 10.92 11.23 5.43
C ILE A 132 10.31 12.45 4.73
N SER A 133 11.12 13.44 4.36
CA SER A 133 10.67 14.61 3.60
C SER A 133 10.06 14.17 2.27
N LYS A 134 10.77 13.36 1.48
CA LYS A 134 10.27 12.93 0.17
C LYS A 134 8.95 12.15 0.24
N ILE A 135 8.77 11.30 1.25
CA ILE A 135 7.51 10.57 1.43
C ILE A 135 6.40 11.51 1.91
N THR A 136 6.74 12.49 2.75
CA THR A 136 5.79 13.52 3.19
C THR A 136 5.29 14.33 2.00
N ASP A 137 6.18 14.75 1.10
CA ASP A 137 5.79 15.46 -0.13
C ASP A 137 4.81 14.61 -0.98
N LEU A 138 5.05 13.30 -1.11
CA LEU A 138 4.14 12.40 -1.82
C LEU A 138 2.77 12.26 -1.15
N ILE A 139 2.73 12.24 0.19
CA ILE A 139 1.49 12.22 0.96
C ILE A 139 0.71 13.53 0.74
N ASP A 140 1.40 14.67 0.81
CA ASP A 140 0.81 16.00 0.70
C ASP A 140 0.30 16.29 -0.73
N GLU A 141 0.97 15.76 -1.76
CA GLU A 141 0.51 15.78 -3.15
C GLU A 141 -0.82 15.01 -3.36
N GLY A 142 -1.10 14.01 -2.51
CA GLY A 142 -2.34 13.23 -2.56
C GLY A 142 -2.54 12.53 -3.92
N PRO A 143 -3.78 12.48 -4.47
CA PRO A 143 -4.04 11.77 -5.73
C PRO A 143 -3.33 12.33 -6.97
N ILE A 144 -2.77 13.55 -6.90
CA ILE A 144 -2.05 14.17 -8.02
C ILE A 144 -0.79 13.36 -8.39
N ILE A 145 -0.22 12.61 -7.45
CA ILE A 145 0.99 11.79 -7.65
C ILE A 145 0.86 10.82 -8.84
N ILE A 146 -0.36 10.38 -9.16
CA ILE A 146 -0.61 9.43 -10.26
C ILE A 146 -0.20 10.00 -11.62
N GLN A 147 -0.33 11.32 -11.81
CA GLN A 147 0.06 11.98 -13.06
C GLN A 147 1.58 11.94 -13.29
N ARG A 148 2.35 11.74 -12.22
CA ARG A 148 3.81 11.60 -12.27
C ARG A 148 4.25 10.18 -12.63
N LEU A 149 3.34 9.20 -12.56
CA LEU A 149 3.61 7.81 -12.93
C LEU A 149 3.45 7.65 -14.45
N PRO A 150 4.51 7.37 -15.24
CA PRO A 150 4.46 7.40 -16.71
C PRO A 150 3.42 6.44 -17.33
N LYS A 151 3.16 5.29 -16.68
CA LYS A 151 2.14 4.34 -17.13
C LYS A 151 0.72 4.87 -16.89
N MET A 152 0.48 5.50 -15.75
CA MET A 152 -0.84 6.08 -15.43
C MET A 152 -1.07 7.41 -16.15
N ARG A 153 -0.03 8.23 -16.35
CA ARG A 153 -0.11 9.50 -17.07
C ARG A 153 -0.73 9.33 -18.45
N ARG A 154 -0.30 8.31 -19.20
CA ARG A 154 -0.86 7.99 -20.52
C ARG A 154 -2.35 7.64 -20.46
N ALA A 155 -2.73 6.89 -19.42
CA ALA A 155 -4.11 6.47 -19.24
C ALA A 155 -5.03 7.61 -18.75
N ILE A 156 -4.50 8.53 -17.93
CA ILE A 156 -5.20 9.76 -17.50
C ILE A 156 -5.35 10.76 -18.66
N ILE A 157 -4.34 10.89 -19.53
CA ILE A 157 -4.44 11.73 -20.74
C ILE A 157 -5.57 11.25 -21.66
N ALA A 158 -5.82 9.94 -21.71
CA ALA A 158 -6.95 9.38 -22.44
C ALA A 158 -8.32 9.69 -21.77
N HIS A 159 -8.35 10.16 -20.52
CA HIS A 159 -9.56 10.45 -19.74
C HIS A 159 -9.40 11.72 -18.85
N PRO A 160 -9.44 12.93 -19.43
CA PRO A 160 -9.16 14.19 -18.71
C PRO A 160 -10.18 14.55 -17.60
N GLU A 161 -11.40 14.02 -17.65
CA GLU A 161 -12.43 14.16 -16.60
C GLU A 161 -11.93 13.71 -15.21
N THR A 162 -11.04 12.72 -15.20
CA THR A 162 -10.45 12.09 -14.01
C THR A 162 -9.62 13.09 -13.18
N LEU A 163 -8.97 14.05 -13.87
CA LEU A 163 -8.01 15.01 -13.34
C LEU A 163 -8.68 16.11 -12.50
N ARG A 164 -9.82 16.62 -12.98
CA ARG A 164 -10.63 17.65 -12.29
C ARG A 164 -11.17 17.14 -10.96
N TRP A 165 -11.51 15.85 -10.87
CA TRP A 165 -12.05 15.24 -9.66
C TRP A 165 -10.99 14.92 -8.59
N PHE A 166 -9.77 14.51 -8.99
CA PHE A 166 -8.64 14.39 -8.04
C PHE A 166 -8.39 15.68 -7.26
N TYR A 167 -8.64 16.82 -7.90
CA TYR A 167 -8.49 18.15 -7.33
C TYR A 167 -9.61 18.55 -6.37
N MET A 168 -10.86 18.14 -6.65
CA MET A 168 -12.05 18.64 -5.93
C MET A 168 -12.38 17.88 -4.64
N ARG A 169 -11.88 16.66 -4.44
CA ARG A 169 -12.42 15.74 -3.40
C ARG A 169 -11.43 15.17 -2.39
N ARG A 170 -10.19 15.68 -2.35
CA ARG A 170 -9.13 15.26 -1.40
C ARG A 170 -9.60 15.28 0.06
N LEU A 171 -10.30 16.34 0.47
CA LEU A 171 -10.75 16.54 1.86
C LEU A 171 -12.07 15.82 2.18
N GLU A 172 -13.03 15.80 1.25
CA GLU A 172 -14.33 15.16 1.47
C GLU A 172 -14.20 13.64 1.67
N LEU A 173 -13.37 12.96 0.88
CA LEU A 173 -13.16 11.51 1.01
C LEU A 173 -12.42 11.15 2.31
N GLU A 174 -11.44 11.95 2.73
CA GLU A 174 -10.74 11.75 4.01
C GLU A 174 -11.69 11.92 5.20
N ILE A 175 -12.53 12.96 5.21
CA ILE A 175 -13.51 13.20 6.28
C ILE A 175 -14.50 12.05 6.36
N LEU A 176 -15.04 11.59 5.22
CA LEU A 176 -16.03 10.52 5.17
C LEU A 176 -15.47 9.16 5.63
N ILE A 177 -14.21 8.85 5.28
CA ILE A 177 -13.56 7.61 5.73
C ILE A 177 -13.24 7.67 7.22
N LEU A 178 -12.78 8.81 7.73
CA LEU A 178 -12.53 8.99 9.17
C LEU A 178 -13.83 8.92 9.99
N GLU A 179 -14.92 9.50 9.49
CA GLU A 179 -16.25 9.35 10.08
C GLU A 179 -16.69 7.89 10.13
N GLU A 180 -16.39 7.11 9.08
CA GLU A 180 -16.72 5.69 9.07
C GLU A 180 -15.88 4.87 10.04
N MET A 181 -14.57 5.09 10.08
CA MET A 181 -13.69 4.43 11.06
C MET A 181 -14.16 4.73 12.49
N ASN A 182 -14.62 5.95 12.76
CA ASN A 182 -15.17 6.34 14.06
C ASN A 182 -16.57 5.74 14.31
N ARG A 183 -17.38 5.52 13.27
CA ARG A 183 -18.72 4.93 13.36
C ARG A 183 -18.67 3.41 13.58
N GLN A 184 -17.76 2.69 12.91
CA GLN A 184 -17.57 1.25 13.12
C GLN A 184 -16.92 0.92 14.47
N ASN A 185 -16.02 1.78 14.96
CA ASN A 185 -15.53 1.69 16.35
C ASN A 185 -16.65 1.86 17.40
N ARG A 186 -17.81 2.42 17.03
CA ARG A 186 -18.97 2.62 17.91
C ARG A 186 -20.12 1.61 17.70
N SER A 187 -20.08 0.80 16.65
CA SER A 187 -21.21 -0.06 16.28
C SER A 187 -20.79 -1.51 16.07
N SER A 188 -21.11 -2.37 17.03
CA SER A 188 -21.02 -3.84 16.91
C SER A 188 -22.10 -4.45 15.99
N ASN A 189 -22.69 -3.70 15.05
CA ASN A 189 -23.80 -4.18 14.22
C ASN A 189 -23.60 -3.83 12.74
N SER A 190 -23.09 -4.81 11.98
CA SER A 190 -22.54 -4.70 10.62
C SER A 190 -23.55 -4.44 9.49
N ASN A 191 -24.86 -4.56 9.74
CA ASN A 191 -25.85 -4.64 8.66
C ASN A 191 -26.48 -3.30 8.23
N LEU A 192 -26.34 -2.23 9.02
CA LEU A 192 -26.85 -0.90 8.68
C LEU A 192 -25.84 -0.03 7.90
N ALA A 193 -24.55 -0.33 8.04
CA ALA A 193 -23.46 0.43 7.42
C ALA A 193 -23.47 0.28 5.89
N VAL A 194 -23.58 -0.95 5.36
CA VAL A 194 -23.59 -1.24 3.91
C VAL A 194 -24.66 -0.43 3.16
N ASN A 195 -25.84 -0.22 3.78
CA ASN A 195 -26.97 0.46 3.15
C ASN A 195 -26.82 1.99 3.06
N CYS A 196 -26.06 2.62 3.97
CA CYS A 196 -25.83 4.07 3.94
C CYS A 196 -24.75 4.46 2.91
N PHE A 197 -23.74 3.59 2.72
CA PHE A 197 -22.73 3.73 1.68
C PHE A 197 -23.35 3.70 0.28
N ASP A 198 -24.22 2.73 0.01
CA ASP A 198 -24.89 2.58 -1.28
C ASP A 198 -25.79 3.78 -1.65
N GLY A 199 -26.25 4.56 -0.67
CA GLY A 199 -27.09 5.75 -0.89
C GLY A 199 -26.33 6.97 -1.40
N ILE A 200 -25.12 7.21 -0.89
CA ILE A 200 -24.35 8.45 -1.16
C ILE A 200 -23.46 8.30 -2.41
N PHE A 201 -22.98 7.08 -2.69
CA PHE A 201 -22.13 6.77 -3.85
C PHE A 201 -22.90 6.43 -5.14
N ARG A 202 -24.24 6.55 -5.12
CA ARG A 202 -25.11 6.48 -6.32
C ARG A 202 -25.01 7.68 -7.26
N GLN A 203 -24.18 8.68 -6.96
CA GLN A 203 -23.87 9.71 -7.97
C GLN A 203 -22.93 9.12 -9.03
N GLU A 204 -23.46 8.89 -10.24
CA GLU A 204 -22.79 8.31 -11.42
C GLU A 204 -21.33 8.76 -11.71
N PRO A 205 -20.93 10.03 -11.51
CA PRO A 205 -19.59 10.50 -11.90
C PRO A 205 -18.45 9.88 -11.08
N THR A 206 -18.65 9.66 -9.78
CA THR A 206 -17.63 9.13 -8.87
C THR A 206 -17.34 7.66 -9.16
N ARG A 207 -18.39 6.88 -9.48
CA ARG A 207 -18.30 5.45 -9.77
C ARG A 207 -17.57 5.18 -11.08
N ARG A 208 -17.80 5.97 -12.13
CA ARG A 208 -17.11 5.81 -13.43
C ARG A 208 -15.60 6.09 -13.34
N MET A 209 -15.17 7.02 -12.48
CA MET A 209 -13.77 7.44 -12.37
C MET A 209 -12.89 6.43 -11.62
N PHE A 210 -13.34 5.96 -10.46
CA PHE A 210 -12.66 4.85 -9.77
C PHE A 210 -12.66 3.61 -10.63
N LYS A 211 -13.77 3.32 -11.33
CA LYS A 211 -13.83 2.26 -12.33
C LYS A 211 -12.81 2.44 -13.46
N ILE A 212 -12.56 3.65 -13.96
CA ILE A 212 -11.51 3.90 -14.99
C ILE A 212 -10.10 3.64 -14.42
N VAL A 213 -9.76 4.19 -13.27
CA VAL A 213 -8.44 3.93 -12.63
C VAL A 213 -8.27 2.45 -12.31
N PHE A 214 -9.32 1.81 -11.80
CA PHE A 214 -9.37 0.40 -11.45
C PHE A 214 -9.32 -0.49 -12.69
N GLU A 215 -9.99 -0.14 -13.78
CA GLU A 215 -9.93 -0.80 -15.09
C GLU A 215 -8.55 -0.64 -15.74
N ILE A 216 -7.94 0.54 -15.66
CA ILE A 216 -6.57 0.77 -16.12
C ILE A 216 -5.61 -0.13 -15.34
N LEU A 217 -5.74 -0.18 -14.01
CA LEU A 217 -4.92 -1.08 -13.18
C LEU A 217 -5.18 -2.56 -13.52
N ASN A 218 -6.43 -2.96 -13.75
CA ASN A 218 -6.78 -4.31 -14.18
C ASN A 218 -6.18 -4.66 -15.56
N ARG A 219 -6.16 -3.71 -16.51
CA ARG A 219 -5.55 -3.89 -17.84
C ARG A 219 -4.03 -3.90 -17.81
N MET A 220 -3.42 -3.19 -16.85
CA MET A 220 -1.96 -3.12 -16.71
C MET A 220 -1.36 -4.30 -15.95
N CYS A 221 -2.13 -4.96 -15.09
CA CYS A 221 -1.70 -6.12 -14.30
C CYS A 221 -2.78 -7.21 -14.29
N PRO A 222 -2.93 -8.00 -15.37
CA PRO A 222 -3.89 -9.11 -15.38
C PRO A 222 -3.52 -10.23 -14.38
N ASP A 223 -2.24 -10.39 -14.03
CA ASP A 223 -1.71 -11.59 -13.34
C ASP A 223 -0.65 -11.31 -12.25
N GLU A 224 -0.82 -10.28 -11.41
CA GLU A 224 0.05 -10.13 -10.22
C GLU A 224 -0.30 -11.09 -9.06
N ARG A 225 -1.33 -11.93 -9.21
CA ARG A 225 -1.68 -13.00 -8.25
C ARG A 225 -0.78 -14.24 -8.33
N ASN A 226 0.15 -14.29 -9.29
CA ASN A 226 1.11 -15.39 -9.49
C ASN A 226 2.54 -15.06 -9.00
N LEU A 227 2.68 -14.17 -8.00
CA LEU A 227 3.98 -13.79 -7.40
C LEU A 227 4.09 -14.17 -5.91
#